data_AF-A0A2A2RCC7-F1
#
_entry.id   AF-A0A2A2RCC7-F1
#
_cell.length_a   1.000
_cell.length_b   1.000
_cell.length_c   1.000
_cell.angle_alpha   90.00
_cell.angle_beta   90.00
_cell.angle_gamma   90.00
#
_symmetry.space_group_name_H-M   'P 1'
#
loop_
_entity.id
_entity.type
_entity.pdbx_description
1 polymer ?
#
loop_
_entity_poly.entity_id
_entity_poly.type
_entity_poly.pdbx_seq_one_letter_code
_entity_poly.pdbx_strand_id
1 'polypeptide(L)'
;MSQLSLDKFGENLPVSGIVGFSQVAIGLGAGFLVAESIGQNARRSAGIALVGLGVAALVPIIWGITSKISSRPESSRAMRKRLEGIRGEYDAAQ
;
A
#
# COMPACT_ATOMS: atom_id res chain seq x y z
N MET A 1 7.15 -10.56 31.75
CA MET A 1 8.15 -10.66 30.65
C MET A 1 7.52 -10.09 29.39
N SER A 2 7.70 -8.79 29.12
CA SER A 2 7.03 -8.07 28.01
C SER A 2 7.96 -7.15 27.22
N GLN A 3 9.28 -7.28 27.41
CA GLN A 3 10.28 -6.42 26.75
C GLN A 3 10.70 -6.91 25.34
N LEU A 4 10.33 -8.11 24.92
CA LEU A 4 10.79 -8.71 23.66
C LEU A 4 10.11 -8.18 22.38
N SER A 5 9.11 -7.30 22.48
CA SER A 5 8.47 -6.71 21.30
C SER A 5 9.06 -5.35 20.91
N LEU A 6 9.49 -4.51 21.86
CA LEU A 6 9.95 -3.14 21.57
C LEU A 6 11.34 -3.09 20.92
N ASP A 7 12.26 -3.97 21.33
CA ASP A 7 13.60 -4.06 20.71
C ASP A 7 13.55 -4.50 19.24
N LYS A 8 12.59 -5.37 18.87
CA LYS A 8 12.42 -5.78 17.46
C LYS A 8 11.82 -4.72 16.57
N PHE A 9 11.02 -3.80 17.12
CA PHE A 9 10.58 -2.62 16.39
C PHE A 9 11.75 -1.66 16.19
N GLY A 10 12.61 -1.46 17.19
CA GLY A 10 13.80 -0.61 17.07
C GLY A 10 14.81 -1.09 16.01
N GLU A 11 15.08 -2.40 15.95
CA GLU A 11 16.09 -2.98 15.06
C GLU A 11 15.59 -3.20 13.61
N ASN A 12 14.26 -3.26 13.41
CA ASN A 12 13.62 -3.45 12.10
C ASN A 12 12.70 -2.30 11.71
N LEU A 13 12.80 -1.12 12.33
CA LEU A 13 12.23 0.10 11.78
C LEU A 13 13.11 0.43 10.57
N PRO A 14 12.67 0.10 9.34
CA PRO A 14 13.48 0.35 8.18
C PRO A 14 13.72 1.85 8.15
N VAL A 15 14.88 2.31 7.72
CA VAL A 15 15.13 3.75 7.51
C VAL A 15 13.99 4.38 6.70
N SER A 16 13.35 3.58 5.83
CA SER A 16 12.12 3.86 5.09
C SER A 16 10.90 4.24 5.96
N GLY A 17 10.74 3.68 7.16
CA GLY A 17 9.67 4.04 8.10
C GLY A 17 9.86 5.42 8.73
N ILE A 18 11.07 5.75 9.17
CA ILE A 18 11.38 7.08 9.73
C ILE A 18 11.32 8.15 8.63
N VAL A 19 11.89 7.86 7.45
CA VAL A 19 11.81 8.74 6.28
C VAL A 19 10.36 8.89 5.83
N GLY A 20 9.59 7.81 5.80
CA GLY A 20 8.17 7.84 5.46
C GLY A 20 7.36 8.70 6.43
N PHE A 21 7.58 8.57 7.73
CA PHE A 21 6.93 9.41 8.75
C PHE A 21 7.30 10.89 8.60
N SER A 22 8.58 11.20 8.39
CA SER A 22 9.04 12.58 8.17
C SER A 22 8.39 13.18 6.92
N GLN A 23 8.37 12.43 5.82
CA GLN A 23 7.78 12.88 4.56
C GLN A 23 6.27 13.11 4.67
N VAL A 24 5.56 12.26 5.42
CA VAL A 24 4.14 12.46 5.74
C VAL A 24 3.93 13.70 6.61
N ALA A 25 4.74 13.88 7.66
CA ALA A 25 4.64 15.04 8.54
C ALA A 25 4.89 16.37 7.80
N ILE A 26 5.89 16.40 6.91
CA ILE A 26 6.19 17.55 6.06
C ILE A 26 5.02 17.81 5.10
N GLY A 27 4.48 16.77 4.46
CA GLY A 27 3.34 16.90 3.56
C GLY A 27 2.08 17.43 4.26
N LEU A 28 1.79 16.95 5.46
CA LEU A 28 0.67 17.43 6.28
C LEU A 28 0.86 18.88 6.72
N GLY A 29 2.06 19.26 7.18
CA GLY A 29 2.37 20.64 7.56
C GLY A 29 2.25 21.62 6.40
N ALA A 30 2.82 21.28 5.24
CA ALA A 30 2.70 22.10 4.03
C ALA A 30 1.24 22.20 3.56
N GLY A 31 0.49 21.10 3.60
CA GLY A 31 -0.93 21.08 3.24
C GLY A 31 -1.78 21.97 4.17
N PHE A 32 -1.50 21.96 5.47
CA PHE A 32 -2.20 22.79 6.43
C PHE A 32 -1.89 24.29 6.24
N LEU A 33 -0.62 24.62 5.95
CA LEU A 33 -0.21 26.00 5.66
C LEU A 33 -0.91 26.56 4.41
N VAL A 34 -1.02 25.74 3.35
CA VAL A 34 -1.77 26.12 2.14
C VAL A 34 -3.27 26.25 2.43
N ALA A 35 -3.83 25.37 3.26
CA ALA A 35 -5.23 25.43 3.66
C ALA A 35 -5.57 26.67 4.50
N GLU A 36 -4.63 27.16 5.30
CA GLU A 36 -4.76 28.39 6.08
C GLU A 36 -4.57 29.65 5.23
N SER A 37 -3.69 29.59 4.21
CA SER A 37 -3.44 30.69 3.27
C SER A 37 -4.64 31.04 2.37
N ILE A 38 -5.70 30.24 2.35
CA ILE A 38 -6.84 30.43 1.43
C ILE A 38 -7.95 31.27 2.08
N GLY A 39 -8.10 32.51 1.62
CA GLY A 39 -9.16 33.42 2.08
C GLY A 39 -10.58 32.90 1.81
N GLN A 40 -11.55 33.38 2.59
CA GLN A 40 -12.93 32.86 2.73
C GLN A 40 -13.71 32.64 1.41
N ASN A 41 -13.40 33.38 0.34
CA ASN A 41 -14.04 33.21 -0.99
C ASN A 41 -13.32 32.23 -1.92
N ALA A 42 -12.00 32.05 -1.79
CA ALA A 42 -11.22 31.07 -2.58
C ALA A 42 -11.25 29.66 -1.96
N ARG A 43 -11.65 29.56 -0.68
CA ARG A 43 -11.71 28.32 0.11
C ARG A 43 -12.57 27.22 -0.52
N ARG A 44 -13.63 27.60 -1.23
CA ARG A 44 -14.54 26.63 -1.85
C ARG A 44 -13.95 26.03 -3.13
N SER A 45 -13.35 26.84 -4.02
CA SER A 45 -12.74 26.33 -5.24
C SER A 45 -11.42 25.62 -4.97
N ALA A 46 -10.59 26.17 -4.09
CA ALA A 46 -9.34 25.54 -3.69
C ALA A 46 -9.57 24.27 -2.87
N GLY A 47 -10.60 24.23 -2.02
CA GLY A 47 -11.00 23.03 -1.30
C GLY A 47 -11.43 21.91 -2.24
N ILE A 48 -12.24 22.21 -3.25
CA ILE A 48 -12.66 21.22 -4.26
C ILE A 48 -11.47 20.77 -5.11
N ALA A 49 -10.58 21.69 -5.52
CA ALA A 49 -9.38 21.36 -6.26
C ALA A 49 -8.41 20.48 -5.45
N LEU A 50 -8.19 20.78 -4.17
CA LEU A 50 -7.35 19.98 -3.26
C LEU A 50 -7.92 18.61 -2.99
N VAL A 51 -9.25 18.50 -2.79
CA VAL A 51 -9.93 17.20 -2.64
C VAL A 51 -9.81 16.40 -3.92
N GLY A 52 -10.06 17.02 -5.09
CA GLY A 52 -9.90 16.38 -6.39
C GLY A 52 -8.45 15.91 -6.62
N LEU A 53 -7.46 16.73 -6.28
CA LEU A 53 -6.05 16.40 -6.40
C LEU A 53 -5.64 15.27 -5.45
N GLY A 54 -6.15 15.29 -4.21
CA GLY A 54 -5.91 14.24 -3.22
C GLY A 54 -6.50 12.89 -3.64
N VAL A 55 -7.72 12.89 -4.19
CA VAL A 55 -8.33 11.69 -4.75
C VAL A 55 -7.56 11.20 -5.99
N ALA A 56 -7.13 12.11 -6.87
CA ALA A 56 -6.31 11.76 -8.03
C ALA A 56 -4.94 11.19 -7.64
N ALA A 57 -4.33 11.66 -6.55
CA ALA A 57 -3.06 11.14 -6.04
C ALA A 57 -3.16 9.71 -5.48
N LEU A 58 -4.36 9.22 -5.16
CA LEU A 58 -4.60 7.84 -4.69
C LEU A 58 -4.68 6.82 -5.83
N VAL A 59 -4.79 7.27 -7.10
CA VAL A 59 -4.87 6.39 -8.28
C VAL A 59 -3.78 5.30 -8.29
N PRO A 60 -2.47 5.58 -8.12
CA PRO A 60 -1.45 4.54 -8.12
C PRO A 60 -1.57 3.57 -6.93
N ILE A 61 -2.07 4.03 -5.79
CA ILE A 61 -2.28 3.16 -4.62
C ILE A 61 -3.41 2.16 -4.90
N ILE A 62 -4.53 2.65 -5.45
CA ILE A 62 -5.67 1.81 -5.82
C ILE A 62 -5.26 0.80 -6.90
N TRP A 63 -4.47 1.23 -7.89
CA TRP A 63 -3.93 0.35 -8.93
C TRP A 63 -2.97 -0.71 -8.36
N GLY A 64 -2.09 -0.32 -7.43
CA GLY A 64 -1.17 -1.22 -6.74
C GLY A 64 -1.88 -2.28 -5.89
N ILE A 65 -2.96 -1.89 -5.19
CA ILE A 65 -3.79 -2.83 -4.41
C ILE A 65 -4.55 -3.78 -5.34
N THR A 66 -5.16 -3.25 -6.39
CA THR A 66 -5.94 -4.03 -7.37
C THR A 66 -5.05 -5.03 -8.10
N SER A 67 -3.87 -4.60 -8.56
CA SER A 67 -2.89 -5.49 -9.18
C SER A 67 -2.37 -6.53 -8.20
N LYS A 68 -2.12 -6.21 -6.92
CA LYS A 68 -1.75 -7.23 -5.91
C LYS A 68 -2.84 -8.28 -5.67
N ILE A 69 -4.10 -7.87 -5.70
CA ILE A 69 -5.25 -8.76 -5.50
C ILE A 69 -5.47 -9.63 -6.74
N SER A 70 -5.44 -9.03 -7.94
CA SER A 70 -5.62 -9.75 -9.20
C SER A 70 -4.44 -10.65 -9.54
N SER A 71 -3.23 -10.25 -9.15
CA SER A 71 -2.00 -11.03 -9.36
C SER A 71 -1.72 -12.00 -8.21
N ARG A 72 -2.58 -12.08 -7.18
CA ARG A 72 -2.53 -13.24 -6.27
C ARG A 72 -2.92 -14.44 -7.09
N PRO A 73 -1.97 -15.32 -7.45
CA PRO A 73 -2.28 -16.48 -8.22
C PRO A 73 -3.18 -17.33 -7.35
N GLU A 74 -4.19 -17.88 -7.99
CA GLU A 74 -4.95 -19.08 -7.68
C GLU A 74 -4.03 -20.28 -7.33
N SER A 75 -3.12 -20.10 -6.38
CA SER A 75 -2.01 -21.02 -6.09
C SER A 75 -2.53 -22.36 -5.58
N SER A 76 -3.73 -22.39 -4.99
CA SER A 76 -4.36 -23.63 -4.58
C SER A 76 -4.85 -24.49 -5.75
N ARG A 77 -5.36 -23.91 -6.85
CA ARG A 77 -5.81 -24.72 -8.02
C ARG A 77 -4.69 -24.99 -9.00
N ALA A 78 -3.77 -24.05 -9.20
CA ALA A 78 -2.59 -24.28 -10.05
C ALA A 78 -1.69 -25.38 -9.46
N MET A 79 -1.52 -25.42 -8.12
CA MET A 79 -0.77 -26.47 -7.44
C MET A 79 -1.47 -27.83 -7.51
N ARG A 80 -2.80 -27.88 -7.43
CA ARG A 80 -3.57 -29.12 -7.61
C ARG A 80 -3.41 -29.71 -9.02
N LYS A 81 -3.49 -28.88 -10.06
CA LYS A 81 -3.22 -29.33 -11.45
C LYS A 81 -1.78 -29.84 -11.63
N ARG A 82 -0.79 -29.22 -10.98
CA ARG A 82 0.61 -29.69 -11.01
C ARG A 82 0.75 -31.06 -10.35
N LEU A 83 0.11 -31.28 -9.21
CA LEU A 83 0.15 -32.56 -8.49
C LEU A 83 -0.61 -33.67 -9.24
N GLU A 84 -1.74 -33.35 -9.88
CA GLU A 84 -2.48 -34.27 -10.74
C GLU A 84 -1.66 -34.69 -11.97
N GLY A 85 -0.92 -33.75 -12.60
CA GLY A 85 -0.02 -34.07 -13.70
C GLY A 85 1.11 -35.02 -13.32
N ILE A 86 1.76 -34.77 -12.17
CA ILE A 86 2.81 -35.66 -11.64
C ILE A 86 2.24 -37.05 -11.36
N ARG A 87 1.03 -37.14 -10.79
CA ARG A 87 0.38 -38.42 -10.49
C ARG A 87 0.03 -39.22 -11.75
N GLY A 88 -0.45 -38.54 -12.80
CA GLY A 88 -0.76 -39.19 -14.09
C GLY A 88 0.48 -39.74 -14.80
N GLU A 89 1.63 -39.07 -14.64
CA GLU A 89 2.89 -39.51 -15.27
C GLU A 89 3.46 -40.80 -14.63
N TYR A 90 3.26 -41.00 -13.32
CA TYR A 90 3.65 -42.24 -12.65
C TYR A 90 2.73 -43.43 -12.96
N ASP A 91 1.45 -43.20 -13.24
CA ASP A 91 0.47 -44.25 -13.54
C ASP A 91 0.60 -44.76 -14.99
N ALA A 92 1.08 -43.92 -15.90
CA ALA A 92 1.34 -44.27 -17.30
C ALA A 92 2.71 -44.95 -17.53
N ALA A 93 3.57 -44.97 -16.52
CA ALA A 93 4.91 -45.56 -16.56
C ALA A 93 5.00 -46.95 -15.90
N GLN A 94 3.87 -47.49 -15.40
CA GLN A 94 3.70 -48.89 -15.00
C GLN A 94 2.96 -49.67 -16.08
#